data_AF-A0A7S1SE30-F1
#
_entry.id   AF-A0A7S1SE30-F1
#
_cell.length_a   1.000
_cell.length_b   1.000
_cell.length_c   1.000
_cell.angle_alpha   90.00
_cell.angle_beta   90.00
_cell.angle_gamma   90.00
#
_symmetry.space_group_name_H-M   'P 1'
#
loop_
_entity.id
_entity.type
_entity.pdbx_description
1 polymer ?
#
loop_
_entity_poly.entity_id
_entity_poly.type
_entity_poly.pdbx_seq_one_letter_code
_entity_poly.pdbx_strand_id
1 'polypeptide(L)'
;GEPFLISQGPGFDAAMLDFYKPEAREFYKKVMRESMLSHKHWGWMGDFGEWYPIPDLDMAAHNDYPYEWAAVQREAMDDYFSEKEDRGFFFSRSASKNSPAVSMMFWQGDQGAGWGKRDGFPSALVGITMSGLSG
;
A
#
# COMPACT_ATOMS: atom_id res chain seq x y z
N GLY A 1 -24.47 -2.26 -2.63
CA GLY A 1 -24.80 -2.39 -4.06
C GLY A 1 -23.99 -1.40 -4.85
N GLU A 2 -24.06 -0.12 -4.45
CA GLU A 2 -23.24 0.95 -5.03
C GLU A 2 -21.78 0.92 -4.53
N PRO A 3 -20.82 1.41 -5.34
CA PRO A 3 -19.45 1.63 -4.91
C PRO A 3 -19.37 2.61 -3.74
N PHE A 4 -18.47 2.33 -2.78
CA PHE A 4 -18.16 3.27 -1.71
C PHE A 4 -17.16 4.31 -2.21
N LEU A 5 -17.59 5.57 -2.30
CA LEU A 5 -16.77 6.68 -2.77
C LEU A 5 -16.22 7.47 -1.59
N ILE A 6 -14.93 7.78 -1.66
CA ILE A 6 -14.19 8.57 -0.68
C ILE A 6 -13.69 9.83 -1.38
N SER A 7 -14.10 11.00 -0.88
CA SER A 7 -13.58 12.27 -1.39
C SER A 7 -12.11 12.42 -1.06
N GLN A 8 -11.27 12.70 -2.06
CA GLN A 8 -9.85 13.03 -1.87
C GLN A 8 -9.61 14.55 -1.95
N GLY A 9 -10.67 15.35 -1.95
CA GLY A 9 -10.61 16.80 -2.12
C GLY A 9 -11.60 17.32 -3.15
N PRO A 10 -11.58 18.65 -3.40
CA PRO A 10 -12.56 19.28 -4.28
C PRO A 10 -12.54 18.70 -5.70
N GLY A 11 -13.67 18.09 -6.10
CA GLY A 11 -13.87 17.58 -7.46
C GLY A 11 -13.25 16.23 -7.77
N PHE A 12 -12.75 15.50 -6.76
CA PHE A 12 -12.18 14.17 -6.96
C PHE A 12 -12.64 13.18 -5.89
N ASP A 13 -13.42 12.21 -6.32
CA ASP A 13 -13.84 11.06 -5.52
C ASP A 13 -13.17 9.79 -6.05
N ALA A 14 -12.73 8.93 -5.15
CA ALA A 14 -12.12 7.66 -5.48
C ALA A 14 -12.86 6.51 -4.79
N ALA A 15 -12.92 5.35 -5.45
CA ALA A 15 -13.36 4.11 -4.83
C ALA A 15 -12.15 3.30 -4.36
N MET A 16 -12.30 2.61 -3.24
CA MET A 16 -11.32 1.63 -2.77
C MET A 16 -11.60 0.27 -3.41
N LEU A 17 -10.57 -0.39 -3.94
CA LEU A 17 -10.71 -1.75 -4.48
C LEU A 17 -10.86 -2.75 -3.33
N ASP A 18 -11.85 -3.64 -3.41
CA ASP A 18 -12.10 -4.64 -2.37
C ASP A 18 -11.23 -5.89 -2.60
N PHE A 19 -10.01 -5.90 -2.06
CA PHE A 19 -9.06 -7.02 -2.24
C PHE A 19 -9.40 -8.30 -1.49
N TYR A 20 -10.45 -8.30 -0.67
CA TYR A 20 -11.04 -9.53 -0.16
C TYR A 20 -11.80 -10.30 -1.25
N LYS A 21 -12.07 -9.66 -2.40
CA LYS A 21 -12.62 -10.30 -3.60
C LYS A 21 -11.51 -10.70 -4.58
N PRO A 22 -11.40 -11.97 -4.97
CA PRO A 22 -10.39 -12.43 -5.93
C PRO A 22 -10.42 -11.67 -7.26
N GLU A 23 -11.61 -11.29 -7.73
CA GLU A 23 -11.77 -10.58 -9.01
C GLU A 23 -11.13 -9.19 -8.99
N ALA A 24 -11.16 -8.50 -7.84
CA ALA A 24 -10.52 -7.20 -7.67
C ALA A 24 -8.99 -7.33 -7.65
N ARG A 25 -8.46 -8.41 -7.07
CA ARG A 25 -7.02 -8.71 -7.11
C ARG A 25 -6.55 -8.94 -8.55
N GLU A 26 -7.22 -9.83 -9.28
CA GLU A 26 -6.88 -10.12 -10.67
C GLU A 26 -6.98 -8.87 -11.56
N PHE A 27 -8.02 -8.05 -11.36
CA PHE A 27 -8.14 -6.76 -12.04
C PHE A 27 -6.94 -5.86 -11.77
N TYR A 28 -6.56 -5.68 -10.50
CA TYR A 28 -5.43 -4.82 -10.14
C TYR A 28 -4.10 -5.35 -10.70
N LYS A 29 -3.82 -6.66 -10.57
CA LYS A 29 -2.62 -7.28 -11.14
C LYS A 29 -2.53 -7.07 -12.66
N LYS A 30 -3.66 -7.20 -13.37
CA LYS A 30 -3.73 -6.91 -14.80
C LYS A 30 -3.37 -5.45 -15.09
N VAL A 31 -3.95 -4.49 -14.38
CA VAL A 31 -3.66 -3.06 -14.55
C VAL A 31 -2.17 -2.76 -14.30
N MET A 32 -1.58 -3.31 -13.24
CA MET A 32 -0.16 -3.17 -12.93
C MET A 32 0.73 -3.74 -14.03
N ARG A 33 0.40 -4.95 -14.52
CA ARG A 33 1.12 -5.60 -15.61
C ARG A 33 1.10 -4.79 -16.89
N GLU A 34 -0.09 -4.35 -17.31
CA GLU A 34 -0.29 -3.65 -18.58
C GLU A 34 0.26 -2.22 -18.53
N SER A 35 0.02 -1.49 -17.44
CA SER A 35 0.35 -0.06 -17.36
C SER A 35 1.77 0.21 -16.88
N MET A 36 2.32 -0.59 -15.96
CA MET A 36 3.61 -0.31 -15.33
C MET A 36 4.69 -1.31 -15.70
N LEU A 37 4.48 -2.59 -15.38
CA LEU A 37 5.54 -3.59 -15.44
C LEU A 37 6.01 -3.86 -16.87
N SER A 38 5.07 -3.94 -17.83
CA SER A 38 5.39 -4.12 -19.26
C SER A 38 6.26 -2.99 -19.84
N HIS A 39 6.14 -1.78 -19.28
CA HIS A 39 6.88 -0.58 -19.69
C HIS A 39 8.17 -0.36 -18.91
N LYS A 40 8.62 -1.34 -18.12
CA LYS A 40 9.82 -1.28 -17.29
C LYS A 40 9.76 -0.26 -16.15
N HIS A 41 8.56 0.10 -15.70
CA HIS A 41 8.38 0.80 -14.43
C HIS A 41 8.35 -0.23 -13.29
N TRP A 42 9.54 -0.64 -12.86
CA TRP A 42 9.73 -1.71 -11.86
C TRP A 42 9.94 -1.22 -10.44
N GLY A 43 9.78 0.08 -10.20
CA GLY A 43 9.85 0.72 -8.89
C GLY A 43 8.67 1.65 -8.71
N TRP A 44 7.92 1.55 -7.60
CA TRP A 44 6.84 2.49 -7.31
C TRP A 44 6.54 2.66 -5.82
N MET A 45 5.85 3.76 -5.53
CA MET A 45 5.23 4.01 -4.23
C MET A 45 3.90 3.27 -4.16
N GLY A 46 3.82 2.24 -3.34
CA GLY A 46 2.59 1.51 -3.03
C GLY A 46 1.78 2.25 -1.98
N ASP A 47 1.29 3.43 -2.34
CA ASP A 47 0.66 4.40 -1.42
C ASP A 47 -0.73 3.97 -0.95
N PHE A 48 -1.21 4.62 0.12
CA PHE A 48 -2.49 4.37 0.78
C PHE A 48 -2.58 2.98 1.43
N GLY A 49 -3.82 2.49 1.62
CA GLY A 49 -4.17 1.29 2.37
C GLY A 49 -4.85 1.60 3.72
N GLU A 50 -4.66 2.79 4.28
CA GLU A 50 -5.20 3.16 5.59
C GLU A 50 -6.64 3.72 5.56
N TRP A 51 -7.27 3.81 4.39
CA TRP A 51 -8.60 4.41 4.19
C TRP A 51 -9.71 3.39 3.90
N TYR A 52 -9.45 2.10 4.12
CA TYR A 52 -10.49 1.09 3.91
C TYR A 52 -11.72 1.41 4.76
N PRO A 53 -12.95 1.39 4.21
CA PRO A 53 -14.13 1.76 4.98
C PRO A 53 -14.29 0.88 6.22
N ILE A 54 -14.82 1.47 7.29
CA ILE A 54 -15.16 0.75 8.52
C ILE A 54 -16.69 0.56 8.56
N PRO A 55 -17.26 -0.41 7.82
CA PRO A 55 -18.67 -0.72 7.97
C PRO A 55 -18.91 -1.21 9.40
N ASP A 56 -19.97 -0.70 10.03
CA ASP A 56 -20.47 -1.14 11.33
C ASP A 56 -19.45 -1.09 12.51
N LEU A 57 -18.42 -0.24 12.41
CA LEU A 57 -17.33 -0.11 13.40
C LEU A 57 -16.45 -1.38 13.56
N ASP A 58 -16.46 -2.30 12.60
CA ASP A 58 -15.51 -3.43 12.58
C ASP A 58 -14.13 -2.99 12.08
N MET A 59 -13.23 -2.78 13.03
CA MET A 59 -11.86 -2.35 12.78
C MET A 59 -10.95 -3.45 12.22
N ALA A 60 -11.38 -4.72 12.22
CA ALA A 60 -10.51 -5.83 11.83
C ALA A 60 -10.11 -5.73 10.36
N ALA A 61 -11.10 -5.60 9.46
CA ALA A 61 -10.84 -5.46 8.03
C ALA A 61 -10.10 -4.14 7.72
N HIS A 62 -10.47 -3.05 8.38
CA HIS A 62 -9.78 -1.76 8.21
C HIS A 62 -8.29 -1.85 8.56
N ASN A 63 -7.94 -2.44 9.69
CA ASN A 63 -6.55 -2.57 10.12
C ASN A 63 -5.76 -3.62 9.33
N ASP A 64 -6.44 -4.59 8.73
CA ASP A 64 -5.82 -5.65 7.93
C ASP A 64 -5.60 -5.24 6.47
N TYR A 65 -6.42 -4.32 5.94
CA TYR A 65 -6.36 -3.91 4.54
C TYR A 65 -4.99 -3.39 4.06
N PRO A 66 -4.15 -2.67 4.85
CA PRO A 66 -2.78 -2.37 4.45
C PRO A 66 -1.94 -3.59 4.06
N TYR A 67 -2.19 -4.76 4.67
CA TYR A 67 -1.56 -6.02 4.26
C TYR A 67 -2.14 -6.51 2.93
N GLU A 68 -3.45 -6.53 2.75
CA GLU A 68 -4.07 -6.97 1.49
C GLU A 68 -3.63 -6.10 0.30
N TRP A 69 -3.49 -4.79 0.52
CA TRP A 69 -2.95 -3.86 -0.46
C TRP A 69 -1.49 -4.13 -0.84
N ALA A 70 -0.63 -4.43 0.14
CA ALA A 70 0.75 -4.80 -0.13
C ALA A 70 0.87 -6.20 -0.75
N ALA A 71 0.02 -7.14 -0.33
CA ALA A 71 -0.01 -8.51 -0.82
C ALA A 71 -0.37 -8.57 -2.31
N VAL A 72 -1.40 -7.85 -2.76
CA VAL A 72 -1.77 -7.84 -4.19
C VAL A 72 -0.68 -7.19 -5.06
N GLN A 73 0.03 -6.19 -4.55
CA GLN A 73 1.19 -5.60 -5.23
C GLN A 73 2.36 -6.58 -5.32
N ARG A 74 2.62 -7.33 -4.24
CA ARG A 74 3.63 -8.38 -4.21
C ARG A 74 3.29 -9.52 -5.17
N GLU A 75 2.04 -9.97 -5.22
CA GLU A 75 1.54 -10.95 -6.19
C GLU A 75 1.73 -10.47 -7.62
N ALA A 76 1.37 -9.21 -7.95
CA ALA A 76 1.59 -8.64 -9.28
C ALA A 76 3.07 -8.68 -9.69
N MET A 77 3.96 -8.36 -8.76
CA MET A 77 5.40 -8.38 -8.95
C MET A 77 5.92 -9.81 -9.17
N ASP A 78 5.58 -10.73 -8.26
CA ASP A 78 6.04 -12.12 -8.29
C ASP A 78 5.53 -12.83 -9.56
N ASP A 79 4.27 -12.62 -9.93
CA ASP A 79 3.66 -13.16 -11.16
C ASP A 79 4.42 -12.66 -12.41
N TYR A 80 4.74 -11.37 -12.47
CA TYR A 80 5.43 -10.77 -13.62
C TYR A 80 6.88 -11.25 -13.73
N PHE A 81 7.59 -11.40 -12.62
CA PHE A 81 9.01 -11.75 -12.58
C PHE A 81 9.29 -13.25 -12.34
N SER A 82 8.26 -14.10 -12.30
CA SER A 82 8.36 -15.55 -12.08
C SER A 82 9.40 -16.26 -12.97
N GLU A 83 9.53 -15.83 -14.24
CA GLU A 83 10.45 -16.39 -15.23
C GLU A 83 11.52 -15.39 -15.70
N LYS A 84 11.80 -14.35 -14.91
CA LYS A 84 12.74 -13.26 -15.28
C LYS A 84 13.88 -13.16 -14.28
N GLU A 85 15.05 -12.77 -14.78
CA GLU A 85 16.22 -12.46 -13.94
C GLU A 85 16.08 -11.08 -13.27
N ASP A 86 15.41 -10.15 -13.94
CA ASP A 86 15.09 -8.83 -13.40
C ASP A 86 14.19 -8.92 -12.16
N ARG A 87 14.20 -7.87 -11.35
CA ARG A 87 13.34 -7.71 -10.17
C ARG A 87 12.86 -6.26 -10.09
N GLY A 88 11.68 -6.06 -9.54
CA GLY A 88 11.19 -4.75 -9.14
C GLY A 88 11.15 -4.59 -7.63
N PHE A 89 10.72 -3.41 -7.18
CA PHE A 89 10.42 -3.13 -5.78
C PHE A 89 9.23 -2.18 -5.66
N PHE A 90 8.58 -2.19 -4.51
CA PHE A 90 7.68 -1.13 -4.09
C PHE A 90 7.92 -0.81 -2.63
N PHE A 91 7.53 0.39 -2.23
CA PHE A 91 7.60 0.84 -0.84
C PHE A 91 6.22 1.25 -0.34
N SER A 92 5.89 0.94 0.91
CA SER A 92 4.59 1.20 1.56
C SER A 92 4.73 2.15 2.77
N ARG A 93 3.72 3.00 3.05
CA ARG A 93 3.67 3.76 4.32
C ARG A 93 2.69 3.15 5.32
N SER A 94 1.58 2.63 4.82
CA SER A 94 0.62 1.90 5.64
C SER A 94 1.11 0.47 5.85
N ALA A 95 0.77 -0.10 7.00
CA ALA A 95 1.14 -1.46 7.36
C ALA A 95 0.15 -2.04 8.37
N SER A 96 -0.01 -3.36 8.35
CA SER A 96 -0.64 -4.16 9.39
C SER A 96 0.39 -5.15 9.97
N LYS A 97 -0.03 -5.95 10.95
CA LYS A 97 0.83 -6.94 11.62
C LYS A 97 1.61 -7.88 10.68
N ASN A 98 1.07 -8.16 9.49
CA ASN A 98 1.64 -9.12 8.54
C ASN A 98 2.32 -8.43 7.35
N SER A 99 2.23 -7.11 7.23
CA SER A 99 2.82 -6.36 6.11
C SER A 99 4.32 -6.58 5.92
N PRO A 100 5.16 -6.80 6.96
CA PRO A 100 6.57 -7.11 6.76
C PRO A 100 6.83 -8.37 5.91
N ALA A 101 5.88 -9.31 5.84
CA ALA A 101 6.02 -10.51 5.02
C ALA A 101 5.88 -10.25 3.51
N VAL A 102 5.21 -9.15 3.12
CA VAL A 102 4.82 -8.89 1.72
C VAL A 102 5.38 -7.59 1.17
N SER A 103 5.44 -6.52 1.97
CA SER A 103 6.01 -5.25 1.54
C SER A 103 7.53 -5.34 1.44
N MET A 104 8.10 -4.78 0.38
CA MET A 104 9.54 -4.90 0.11
C MET A 104 10.35 -3.82 0.83
N MET A 105 9.73 -2.67 1.09
CA MET A 105 10.35 -1.51 1.72
C MET A 105 9.27 -0.66 2.41
N PHE A 106 9.65 0.10 3.44
CA PHE A 106 8.76 1.07 4.08
C PHE A 106 9.34 2.47 4.02
N TRP A 107 8.46 3.48 3.90
CA TRP A 107 8.80 4.88 4.14
C TRP A 107 7.90 5.47 5.22
N GLN A 108 8.33 6.56 5.84
CA GLN A 108 7.69 7.10 7.05
C GLN A 108 6.44 7.93 6.80
N GLY A 109 5.88 7.92 5.59
CA GLY A 109 4.73 8.76 5.24
C GLY A 109 5.09 10.25 5.18
N ASP A 110 4.08 11.08 5.43
CA ASP A 110 4.18 12.53 5.28
C ASP A 110 4.67 13.16 6.58
N GLN A 111 5.75 13.95 6.49
CA GLN A 111 6.27 14.74 7.60
C GLN A 111 6.19 16.23 7.27
N GLY A 112 6.00 17.04 8.31
CA GLY A 112 6.30 18.47 8.23
C GLY A 112 7.74 18.74 7.78
N ALA A 113 7.93 19.73 6.90
CA ALA A 113 9.24 20.13 6.38
C ALA A 113 10.06 20.93 7.42
N GLY A 114 10.39 20.29 8.54
CA GLY A 114 11.12 20.93 9.63
C GLY A 114 11.64 19.97 10.69
N TRP A 115 12.05 20.55 11.82
CA TRP A 115 12.72 19.85 12.93
C TRP A 115 11.79 19.58 14.12
N GLY A 116 10.47 19.63 13.89
CA GLY A 116 9.47 19.38 14.93
C GLY A 116 9.58 17.96 15.47
N LYS A 117 9.48 17.79 16.79
CA LYS A 117 9.60 16.47 17.43
C LYS A 117 8.48 15.49 17.07
N ARG A 118 7.30 16.00 16.74
CA ARG A 118 6.07 15.20 16.53
C ARG A 118 5.72 14.96 15.06
N ASP A 119 6.27 15.79 14.16
CA ASP A 119 5.92 15.79 12.74
C ASP A 119 7.04 16.46 11.92
N GLY A 120 8.24 15.90 12.01
CA GLY A 120 9.45 16.44 11.37
C GLY A 120 10.55 15.38 11.36
N PHE A 121 11.78 15.76 11.02
CA PHE A 121 12.88 14.79 10.93
C PHE A 121 13.02 13.84 12.16
N PRO A 122 12.91 14.32 13.42
CA PRO A 122 12.98 13.43 14.57
C PRO A 122 11.88 12.36 14.62
N SER A 123 10.64 12.66 14.17
CA SER A 123 9.56 11.68 14.21
C SER A 123 9.78 10.56 13.20
N ALA A 124 10.32 10.86 12.02
CA ALA A 124 10.70 9.86 11.02
C ALA A 124 11.77 8.89 11.56
N LEU A 125 12.76 9.39 12.32
CA LEU A 125 13.80 8.55 12.92
C LEU A 125 13.22 7.60 13.97
N VAL A 126 12.31 8.08 14.82
CA VAL A 126 11.62 7.22 15.80
C VAL A 126 10.78 6.17 15.06
N GLY A 127 10.00 6.60 14.07
CA GLY A 127 9.11 5.71 13.32
C GLY A 127 9.88 4.59 12.61
N ILE A 128 11.00 4.88 11.93
CA ILE A 128 11.77 3.85 11.24
C ILE A 128 12.49 2.89 12.20
N THR A 129 12.90 3.38 13.36
CA THR A 129 13.52 2.54 14.40
C THR A 129 12.49 1.58 15.01
N MET A 130 11.29 2.09 15.31
CA MET A 130 10.21 1.29 15.90
C MET A 130 9.62 0.30 14.89
N SER A 131 9.48 0.71 13.63
CA SER A 131 9.02 -0.20 12.58
C SER A 131 10.01 -1.34 12.40
N GLY A 132 11.32 -1.06 12.36
CA GLY A 132 12.35 -2.11 12.24
C GLY A 132 12.42 -3.09 13.41
N LEU A 133 11.95 -2.70 14.61
CA LEU A 133 11.79 -3.62 15.74
C LEU A 133 10.54 -4.51 15.62
N SER A 134 9.57 -4.12 14.79
CA SER A 134 8.32 -4.86 14.57
C SER A 134 8.43 -5.94 13.48
N GLY A 135 9.62 -6.07 12.86
CA GLY A 135 9.90 -6.99 11.75
C GLY A 135 10.11 -6.26 10.43
#